data_AF-A0A1H3W039-F1
#
_entry.id   AF-A0A1H3W039-F1
#
_cell.length_a   1.000
_cell.length_b   1.000
_cell.length_c   1.000
_cell.angle_alpha   90.00
_cell.angle_beta   90.00
_cell.angle_gamma   90.00
#
_symmetry.space_group_name_H-M   'P 1'
#
loop_
_entity.id
_entity.type
_entity.pdbx_description
1 polymer ?
#
loop_
_entity_poly.entity_id
_entity_poly.type
_entity_poly.pdbx_seq_one_letter_code
_entity_poly.pdbx_strand_id
1 'polypeptide(L)'
;MKRMPLILAAVVFTAPASPWAQDWNRVRPAPKDGYAYPECYCTNRGARVEVGETACLRVDGREFTALCAMSLNNPAWRRQGEGCPPDGLSLAPRSTAPRAPG
;
A
#
# COMPACT_ATOMS: atom_id res chain seq x y z
N MET A 1 36.74 25.03 -57.97
CA MET A 1 35.99 25.36 -56.73
C MET A 1 34.82 24.38 -56.62
N LYS A 2 34.91 23.36 -55.76
CA LYS A 2 33.89 22.31 -55.64
C LYS A 2 33.32 22.40 -54.22
N ARG A 3 32.07 22.84 -54.10
CA ARG A 3 31.38 23.02 -52.81
C ARG A 3 30.98 21.63 -52.31
N MET A 4 31.59 21.18 -51.22
CA MET A 4 31.32 19.88 -50.61
C MET A 4 30.31 20.08 -49.48
N PRO A 5 29.09 19.50 -49.54
CA PRO A 5 28.11 19.68 -48.49
C PRO A 5 28.52 18.84 -47.27
N LEU A 6 28.67 19.49 -46.12
CA LEU A 6 28.78 18.80 -44.83
C LEU A 6 27.41 18.18 -44.52
N ILE A 7 27.29 16.85 -44.66
CA ILE A 7 26.13 16.12 -44.17
C ILE A 7 26.39 15.82 -42.69
N LEU A 8 25.72 16.55 -41.79
CA LEU A 8 25.71 16.26 -40.36
C LEU A 8 24.96 14.93 -40.15
N ALA A 9 25.69 13.83 -39.93
CA ALA A 9 25.07 12.58 -39.51
C ALA A 9 24.66 12.69 -38.04
N ALA A 10 23.38 12.94 -37.78
CA ALA A 10 22.84 12.87 -36.42
C ALA A 10 22.79 11.41 -35.97
N VAL A 11 23.76 10.99 -35.17
CA VAL A 11 23.74 9.67 -34.52
C VAL A 11 22.70 9.72 -33.40
N VAL A 12 21.51 9.21 -33.68
CA VAL A 12 20.45 9.04 -32.66
C VAL A 12 20.83 7.85 -31.80
N PHE A 13 21.43 8.11 -30.64
CA PHE A 13 21.61 7.08 -29.61
C PHE A 13 20.24 6.76 -28.99
N THR A 14 19.61 5.68 -29.46
CA THR A 14 18.49 5.05 -28.75
C THR A 14 19.07 4.31 -27.55
N ALA A 15 19.13 4.97 -26.39
CA ALA A 15 19.51 4.29 -25.16
C ALA A 15 18.38 3.31 -24.78
N PRO A 16 18.63 1.99 -24.73
CA PRO A 16 17.65 1.07 -24.18
C PRO A 16 17.44 1.40 -22.70
N ALA A 17 16.19 1.39 -22.24
CA ALA A 17 15.89 1.54 -20.82
C ALA A 17 16.64 0.44 -20.05
N SER A 18 17.54 0.84 -19.14
CA SER A 18 18.36 -0.11 -18.40
C SER A 18 17.45 -0.96 -17.50
N PRO A 19 17.51 -2.30 -17.58
CA PRO A 19 16.69 -3.19 -16.73
C PRO A 19 17.04 -3.10 -15.24
N TRP A 20 18.06 -2.31 -14.89
CA TRP A 20 18.59 -2.11 -13.54
C TRP A 20 18.19 -0.77 -12.92
N ALA A 21 17.25 -0.03 -13.51
CA ALA A 21 16.60 1.09 -12.83
C ALA A 21 15.68 0.54 -11.71
N GLN A 22 16.27 -0.04 -10.66
CA GLN A 22 15.53 -0.42 -9.46
C GLN A 22 15.16 0.86 -8.72
N ASP A 23 13.95 1.32 -8.96
CA ASP A 23 13.32 2.37 -8.19
C ASP A 23 12.91 1.79 -6.83
N TRP A 24 13.82 1.85 -5.86
CA TRP A 24 13.58 1.45 -4.47
C TRP A 24 12.40 2.20 -3.84
N ASN A 25 11.93 3.30 -4.45
CA ASN A 25 10.74 4.02 -4.00
C ASN A 25 9.43 3.47 -4.61
N ARG A 26 9.48 2.51 -5.54
CA ARG A 26 8.27 1.96 -6.21
C ARG A 26 7.95 0.52 -5.87
N VAL A 27 8.91 -0.33 -5.52
CA VAL A 27 8.66 -1.76 -5.29
C VAL A 27 9.37 -2.25 -4.04
N ARG A 28 8.61 -2.77 -3.06
CA ARG A 28 9.20 -3.47 -1.92
C ARG A 28 9.99 -4.69 -2.46
N PRO A 29 11.22 -4.94 -1.96
CA PRO A 29 12.01 -6.10 -2.37
C PRO A 29 11.24 -7.41 -2.20
N ALA A 30 11.64 -8.47 -2.89
CA ALA A 30 11.11 -9.79 -2.56
C ALA A 30 11.54 -10.19 -1.14
N PRO A 31 10.69 -10.90 -0.37
CA PRO A 31 11.14 -11.51 0.87
C PRO A 31 12.19 -12.59 0.57
N LYS A 32 13.05 -12.88 1.55
CA LYS A 32 14.05 -13.95 1.46
C LYS A 32 13.36 -15.32 1.30
N ASP A 33 14.00 -16.25 0.60
CA ASP A 33 13.51 -17.62 0.47
C ASP A 33 13.15 -18.24 1.82
N GLY A 34 11.92 -18.79 1.90
CA GLY A 34 11.35 -19.35 3.13
C GLY A 34 10.74 -18.32 4.10
N TYR A 35 10.70 -17.03 3.74
CA TYR A 35 10.07 -15.98 4.53
C TYR A 35 8.91 -15.32 3.77
N ALA A 36 7.92 -14.85 4.52
CA ALA A 36 6.83 -14.03 4.02
C ALA A 36 6.81 -12.67 4.74
N TYR A 37 6.17 -11.68 4.12
CA TYR A 37 5.87 -10.44 4.82
C TYR A 37 4.88 -10.69 5.96
N PRO A 38 5.05 -10.04 7.12
CA PRO A 38 4.10 -10.15 8.21
C PRO A 38 2.75 -9.55 7.78
N GLU A 39 1.68 -10.20 8.22
CA GLU A 39 0.33 -9.68 8.04
C GLU A 39 0.06 -8.57 9.06
N CYS A 40 -0.16 -7.35 8.58
CA CYS A 40 -0.52 -6.20 9.43
C CYS A 40 -2.04 -6.03 9.45
N TYR A 41 -2.62 -5.97 10.65
CA TYR A 41 -4.05 -5.76 10.86
C TYR A 41 -4.29 -5.04 12.19
N CYS A 42 -5.45 -4.40 12.31
CA CYS A 42 -5.88 -3.80 13.56
C CYS A 42 -6.84 -4.73 14.29
N THR A 43 -6.96 -4.55 15.61
CA THR A 43 -7.92 -5.30 16.42
C THR A 43 -8.98 -4.37 16.98
N ASN A 44 -10.25 -4.76 16.85
CA ASN A 44 -11.39 -4.10 17.48
C ASN A 44 -12.17 -5.14 18.28
N ARG A 45 -12.18 -5.02 19.62
CA ARG A 45 -12.91 -5.94 20.52
C ARG A 45 -12.56 -7.42 20.28
N GLY A 46 -11.30 -7.71 20.00
CA GLY A 46 -10.81 -9.06 19.70
C GLY A 46 -11.03 -9.52 18.26
N ALA A 47 -11.78 -8.78 17.44
CA ALA A 47 -11.93 -9.06 16.02
C ALA A 47 -10.81 -8.41 15.19
N ARG A 48 -10.30 -9.16 14.22
CA ARG A 48 -9.36 -8.68 13.21
C ARG A 48 -10.06 -7.73 12.22
N VAL A 49 -9.38 -6.65 11.86
CA VAL A 49 -9.80 -5.67 10.86
C VAL A 49 -8.60 -5.39 9.95
N GLU A 50 -8.77 -5.57 8.65
CA GLU A 50 -7.67 -5.45 7.69
C GLU A 50 -7.23 -3.99 7.50
N VAL A 51 -5.97 -3.78 7.15
CA VAL A 51 -5.49 -2.46 6.75
C VAL A 51 -6.29 -1.97 5.53
N GLY A 52 -6.79 -0.74 5.62
CA GLY A 52 -7.70 -0.16 4.62
C GLY A 52 -9.18 -0.22 5.03
N GLU A 53 -9.53 -1.01 6.03
CA GLU A 53 -10.91 -1.14 6.51
C GLU A 53 -11.23 -0.12 7.61
N THR A 54 -12.50 0.30 7.63
CA THR A 54 -13.04 1.22 8.62
C THR A 54 -13.88 0.46 9.64
N ALA A 55 -13.74 0.84 10.91
CA ALA A 55 -14.53 0.30 12.02
C ALA A 55 -15.01 1.41 12.96
N CYS A 56 -16.11 1.11 13.65
CA CYS A 56 -16.56 1.88 14.81
C CYS A 56 -15.75 1.46 16.04
N LEU A 57 -15.02 2.40 16.64
CA LEU A 57 -14.28 2.18 17.87
C LEU A 57 -15.03 2.79 19.05
N ARG A 58 -15.06 2.04 20.16
CA ARG A 58 -15.53 2.52 21.45
C ARG A 58 -14.37 2.43 22.44
N VAL A 59 -13.84 3.57 22.84
CA VAL A 59 -12.70 3.68 23.76
C VAL A 59 -13.06 4.70 24.83
N ASP A 60 -12.94 4.33 26.10
CA ASP A 60 -13.25 5.20 27.25
C ASP A 60 -14.61 5.90 27.16
N GLY A 61 -15.64 5.16 26.73
CA GLY A 61 -17.01 5.67 26.58
C GLY A 61 -17.22 6.59 25.37
N ARG A 62 -16.20 6.84 24.55
CA ARG A 62 -16.30 7.64 23.33
C ARG A 62 -16.41 6.76 22.10
N GLU A 63 -17.33 7.11 21.21
CA GLU A 63 -17.52 6.45 19.92
C GLU A 63 -16.94 7.29 18.79
N PHE A 64 -16.21 6.65 17.89
CA PHE A 64 -15.70 7.31 16.68
C PHE A 64 -15.43 6.31 15.56
N THR A 65 -15.54 6.80 14.34
CA THR A 65 -15.22 6.05 13.13
C THR A 65 -13.73 6.16 12.86
N ALA A 66 -13.05 5.03 12.68
CA ALA A 66 -11.61 4.98 12.46
C ALA A 66 -11.22 3.99 11.36
N LEU A 67 -10.18 4.34 10.61
CA LEU A 67 -9.54 3.51 9.60
C LEU A 67 -8.39 2.74 10.23
N CYS A 68 -8.30 1.44 9.94
CA CYS A 68 -7.08 0.69 10.16
C CYS A 68 -6.06 1.08 9.09
N ALA A 69 -4.99 1.78 9.48
CA ALA A 69 -3.95 2.21 8.57
C ALA A 69 -2.57 1.83 9.11
N MET A 70 -1.54 2.01 8.29
CA MET A 70 -0.16 1.91 8.75
C MET A 70 0.30 3.25 9.32
N SER A 71 0.90 3.21 10.51
CA SER A 71 1.72 4.30 11.04
C SER A 71 3.16 3.80 11.11
N LEU A 72 4.02 4.35 10.24
CA LEU A 72 5.35 3.80 9.96
C LEU A 72 5.24 2.31 9.58
N ASN A 73 5.61 1.44 10.51
CA ASN A 73 5.71 -0.01 10.30
C ASN A 73 4.65 -0.79 11.09
N ASN A 74 3.76 -0.12 11.83
CA ASN A 74 2.78 -0.74 12.70
C ASN A 74 1.35 -0.43 12.25
N PRO A 75 0.41 -1.41 12.33
CA PRO A 75 -1.00 -1.12 12.16
C PRO A 75 -1.49 -0.24 13.31
N ALA A 76 -2.24 0.81 12.98
CA ALA A 76 -2.76 1.79 13.92
C ALA A 76 -4.13 2.32 13.48
N TRP A 77 -4.96 2.63 14.47
CA TRP A 77 -6.26 3.27 14.23
C TRP A 77 -6.10 4.76 13.95
N ARG A 78 -6.63 5.22 12.81
CA ARG A 78 -6.72 6.65 12.48
C ARG A 78 -8.17 7.11 12.50
N ARG A 79 -8.49 8.00 13.44
CA ARG A 79 -9.81 8.66 13.53
C ARG A 79 -10.13 9.36 12.21
N GLN A 80 -11.32 9.12 11.68
CA GLN A 80 -11.85 9.79 10.49
C GLN A 80 -13.05 10.68 10.78
N GLY A 81 -13.84 10.38 11.82
CA GLY A 81 -15.03 11.15 12.16
C GLY A 81 -15.56 10.84 13.55
N GLU A 82 -16.44 11.70 14.03
CA GLU A 82 -17.11 11.53 15.32
C GLU A 82 -18.31 10.59 15.19
N GLY A 83 -18.56 9.81 16.25
CA GLY A 83 -19.66 8.86 16.29
C GLY A 83 -19.51 7.68 15.31
N CYS A 84 -20.54 6.84 15.30
CA CYS A 84 -20.62 5.67 14.43
C CYS A 84 -21.92 5.69 13.60
N PRO A 85 -21.90 5.20 12.35
CA PRO A 85 -23.10 5.09 11.54
C PRO A 85 -24.15 4.18 12.21
N PRO A 86 -25.46 4.45 12.02
CA PRO A 86 -26.55 3.79 12.74
C PRO A 86 -26.60 2.27 12.59
N ASP A 87 -25.95 1.67 11.58
CA ASP A 87 -25.92 0.22 11.39
C ASP A 87 -24.56 -0.45 11.64
N GLY A 88 -23.54 0.27 12.12
CA GLY A 88 -22.25 -0.33 12.51
C GLY A 88 -21.61 -1.22 11.44
N LEU A 89 -22.03 -1.10 10.18
CA LEU A 89 -21.53 -1.86 9.05
C LEU A 89 -20.05 -1.56 8.96
N SER A 90 -19.24 -2.55 9.32
CA SER A 90 -17.88 -2.62 8.85
C SER A 90 -17.98 -2.53 7.32
N LEU A 91 -17.60 -1.39 6.76
CA LEU A 91 -17.52 -1.17 5.31
C LEU A 91 -16.37 -2.00 4.70
N ALA A 92 -15.75 -2.87 5.50
CA ALA A 92 -14.87 -3.93 5.07
C ALA A 92 -15.55 -4.75 3.96
N PRO A 93 -14.99 -4.78 2.74
CA PRO A 93 -15.32 -5.87 1.84
C PRO A 93 -14.94 -7.15 2.59
N ARG A 94 -15.89 -8.07 2.80
CA ARG A 94 -15.60 -9.40 3.38
C ARG A 94 -14.36 -9.93 2.66
N SER A 95 -13.26 -10.05 3.39
CA SER A 95 -12.01 -10.54 2.84
C SER A 95 -12.23 -11.98 2.38
N THR A 96 -12.54 -12.16 1.10
CA THR A 96 -12.58 -13.46 0.41
C THR A 96 -11.18 -13.96 0.08
N ALA A 97 -10.12 -13.28 0.56
CA ALA A 97 -8.76 -13.74 0.39
C ALA A 97 -8.60 -15.09 1.11
N PRO A 98 -8.11 -16.14 0.42
CA PRO A 98 -7.85 -17.42 1.05
C PRO A 98 -6.88 -17.22 2.21
N ARG A 99 -7.22 -17.75 3.39
CA ARG A 99 -6.31 -17.83 4.53
C ARG A 99 -5.05 -18.57 4.07
N ALA A 100 -3.92 -17.87 3.98
CA ALA A 100 -2.66 -18.53 3.69
C ALA A 100 -2.36 -19.54 4.82
N PRO A 101 -1.96 -20.78 4.50
CA PRO A 101 -1.44 -21.69 5.51
C PRO A 101 -0.10 -21.14 6.02
N GLY A 102 0.02 -21.09 7.36
CA GLY A 102 1.27 -20.75 8.04
C GLY A 102 2.26 -21.89 8.08
#